data_AF-A0A944WI94-F1
#
_entry.id   AF-A0A944WI94-F1
#
_cell.length_a   1.000
_cell.length_b   1.000
_cell.length_c   1.000
_cell.angle_alpha   90.00
_cell.angle_beta   90.00
_cell.angle_gamma   90.00
#
_symmetry.space_group_name_H-M   'P 1'
#
loop_
_entity.id
_entity.type
_entity.pdbx_description
1 polymer ?
#
loop_
_entity_poly.entity_id
_entity_poly.type
_entity_poly.pdbx_seq_one_letter_code
_entity_poly.pdbx_strand_id
1 'polypeptide(L)'
;GLVAASPMVISREVVWRDNIYYLGVTLLLGAMLWMFPNEWGAGVAVIFLLAYLGYVFLLHRDFKKSKKQSADFKETDILETKTEDDDELELTSEKKAWMWVAGMMIVMGGASHLLVEASLALGDMLGIEAVIMGFVVIAAGTSVPDTALSVISAKKGNYDAAVSNVFGSNIFDICICLSIPILLALAISGEATAIELPQLGLIWSLIGATFLAVYFFWSNNYTLTKLKAGMMGFLYLLIILISFSF
;
A
#
# COMPACT_ATOMS: atom_id res chain seq x y z
N GLY A 1 6.41 -0.25 -13.45
CA GLY A 1 6.96 -1.33 -14.30
C GLY A 1 6.77 -1.05 -15.78
N LEU A 2 5.60 -1.38 -16.33
CA LEU A 2 5.33 -1.27 -17.78
C LEU A 2 5.48 0.15 -18.35
N VAL A 3 5.18 1.15 -17.53
CA VAL A 3 5.17 2.57 -17.91
C VAL A 3 6.55 3.25 -17.69
N ALA A 4 7.50 2.56 -17.06
CA ALA A 4 8.84 3.11 -16.85
C ALA A 4 9.60 3.24 -18.19
N ALA A 5 10.36 4.33 -18.33
CA ALA A 5 11.16 4.61 -19.52
C ALA A 5 12.26 3.56 -19.74
N SER A 6 12.87 3.08 -18.65
CA SER A 6 13.90 2.03 -18.64
C SER A 6 13.56 0.96 -17.59
N PRO A 7 14.27 -0.18 -17.54
CA PRO A 7 14.13 -1.14 -16.45
C PRO A 7 14.30 -0.45 -15.10
N MET A 8 13.36 -0.68 -14.18
CA MET A 8 13.38 -0.01 -12.89
C MET A 8 14.49 -0.62 -12.02
N VAL A 9 15.61 0.07 -11.89
CA VAL A 9 16.67 -0.27 -10.94
C VAL A 9 16.32 0.41 -9.62
N ILE A 10 16.15 -0.39 -8.57
CA ILE A 10 15.69 0.07 -7.25
C ILE A 10 16.85 -0.08 -6.28
N SER A 11 17.01 0.85 -5.35
CA SER A 11 18.04 0.75 -4.33
C SER A 11 17.82 -0.49 -3.46
N ARG A 12 18.93 -1.13 -3.10
CA ARG A 12 18.92 -2.32 -2.25
C ARG A 12 18.26 -2.02 -0.91
N GLU A 13 18.52 -0.84 -0.36
CA GLU A 13 18.00 -0.37 0.92
C GLU A 13 16.47 -0.32 0.92
N VAL A 14 15.86 0.22 -0.12
CA VAL A 14 14.39 0.30 -0.26
C VAL A 14 13.79 -1.09 -0.42
N VAL A 15 14.36 -1.92 -1.30
CA VAL A 15 13.85 -3.29 -1.48
C VAL A 15 14.00 -4.07 -0.17
N TRP A 16 15.13 -4.03 0.52
CA TRP A 16 15.29 -4.78 1.76
C TRP A 16 14.37 -4.28 2.87
N ARG A 17 14.21 -2.97 3.02
CA ARG A 17 13.38 -2.42 4.08
C ARG A 17 11.90 -2.69 3.81
N ASP A 18 11.36 -2.24 2.68
CA ASP A 18 9.91 -2.21 2.47
C ASP A 18 9.37 -3.59 2.07
N ASN A 19 10.10 -4.33 1.26
CA ASN A 19 9.67 -5.65 0.78
C ASN A 19 9.67 -6.69 1.92
N ILE A 20 10.70 -6.69 2.78
CA ILE A 20 10.76 -7.62 3.92
C ILE A 20 9.73 -7.23 4.98
N TYR A 21 9.52 -5.94 5.22
CA TYR A 21 8.50 -5.50 6.15
C TYR A 21 7.09 -5.89 5.66
N TYR A 22 6.81 -5.64 4.39
CA TYR A 22 5.57 -6.06 3.75
C TYR A 22 5.37 -7.58 3.86
N LEU A 23 6.40 -8.38 3.53
CA LEU A 23 6.33 -9.84 3.70
C LEU A 23 6.06 -10.23 5.15
N GLY A 24 6.72 -9.59 6.11
CA GLY A 24 6.52 -9.83 7.55
C GLY A 24 5.11 -9.53 8.00
N VAL A 25 4.52 -8.41 7.55
CA VAL A 25 3.14 -8.02 7.85
C VAL A 25 2.14 -8.97 7.18
N THR A 26 2.40 -9.42 5.95
CA THR A 26 1.55 -10.42 5.27
C THR A 26 1.61 -11.79 5.96
N LEU A 27 2.77 -12.21 6.47
CA LEU A 27 2.91 -13.41 7.27
C LEU A 27 2.21 -13.28 8.63
N LEU A 28 2.30 -12.10 9.26
CA LEU A 28 1.56 -11.78 10.48
C LEU A 28 0.05 -11.88 10.24
N LEU A 29 -0.44 -11.35 9.12
CA LEU A 29 -1.83 -11.51 8.68
C LEU A 29 -2.23 -12.98 8.57
N GLY A 30 -1.45 -13.80 7.86
CA GLY A 30 -1.68 -15.24 7.78
C GLY A 30 -1.69 -15.93 9.15
N ALA A 31 -0.78 -15.54 10.05
CA ALA A 31 -0.70 -16.10 11.41
C ALA A 31 -1.91 -15.71 12.28
N MET A 32 -2.39 -14.46 12.18
CA MET A 32 -3.57 -14.00 12.91
C MET A 32 -4.83 -14.69 12.40
N LEU A 33 -4.96 -14.89 11.08
CA LEU A 33 -6.05 -15.67 10.50
C LEU A 33 -6.02 -17.13 10.94
N TRP A 34 -4.84 -17.73 11.07
CA TRP A 34 -4.71 -19.10 11.55
C TRP A 34 -5.03 -19.25 13.04
N MET A 35 -4.59 -18.29 13.86
CA MET A 35 -4.77 -18.33 15.32
C MET A 35 -6.18 -17.92 15.76
N PHE A 36 -6.77 -16.94 15.07
CA PHE A 36 -8.08 -16.37 15.34
C PHE A 36 -8.93 -16.38 14.06
N PRO A 37 -9.40 -17.57 13.63
CA PRO A 37 -10.07 -17.72 12.33
C PRO A 37 -11.47 -17.09 12.29
N ASN A 38 -12.14 -16.96 13.43
CA ASN A 38 -13.57 -16.62 13.47
C ASN A 38 -13.85 -15.19 13.92
N GLU A 39 -13.01 -14.61 14.78
CA GLU A 39 -13.31 -13.32 15.39
C GLU A 39 -12.03 -12.56 15.75
N TRP A 40 -12.00 -11.26 15.46
CA TRP A 40 -10.87 -10.39 15.77
C TRP A 40 -11.32 -9.28 16.73
N GLY A 41 -10.65 -9.22 17.88
CA GLY A 41 -10.85 -8.19 18.89
C GLY A 41 -9.67 -7.20 18.97
N ALA A 42 -9.67 -6.37 20.02
CA ALA A 42 -8.65 -5.33 20.22
C ALA A 42 -7.21 -5.86 20.21
N GLY A 43 -6.97 -7.08 20.70
CA GLY A 43 -5.63 -7.66 20.75
C GLY A 43 -4.99 -7.77 19.36
N VAL A 44 -5.72 -8.31 18.38
CA VAL A 44 -5.25 -8.45 17.00
C VAL A 44 -5.03 -7.08 16.36
N ALA A 45 -5.98 -6.16 16.53
CA ALA A 45 -5.87 -4.80 16.01
C ALA A 45 -4.66 -4.05 16.59
N VAL A 46 -4.41 -4.14 17.90
CA VAL A 46 -3.25 -3.49 18.54
C VAL A 46 -1.93 -4.06 18.00
N ILE A 47 -1.84 -5.36 17.74
CA ILE A 47 -0.64 -5.98 17.16
C ILE A 47 -0.31 -5.36 15.80
N PHE A 48 -1.30 -5.22 14.92
CA PHE A 48 -1.12 -4.59 13.61
C PHE A 48 -0.77 -3.09 13.72
N LEU A 49 -1.40 -2.35 14.64
CA LEU A 49 -1.03 -0.96 14.91
C LEU A 49 0.42 -0.83 15.38
N LEU A 50 0.87 -1.72 16.28
CA LEU A 50 2.27 -1.75 16.73
C LEU A 50 3.23 -2.11 15.58
N ALA A 51 2.85 -3.02 14.69
CA ALA A 51 3.61 -3.31 13.48
C ALA A 51 3.72 -2.07 12.58
N TYR A 52 2.64 -1.31 12.38
CA TYR A 52 2.71 -0.05 11.62
C TYR A 52 3.61 1.00 12.29
N LEU A 53 3.51 1.16 13.62
CA LEU A 53 4.39 2.07 14.36
C LEU A 53 5.86 1.65 14.23
N GLY A 54 6.13 0.34 14.25
CA GLY A 54 7.46 -0.22 13.98
C GLY A 54 7.96 0.15 12.59
N TYR A 55 7.12 0.03 11.56
CA TYR A 55 7.44 0.44 10.19
C TYR A 55 7.78 1.93 10.10
N VAL A 56 6.93 2.80 10.65
CA VAL A 56 7.15 4.26 10.67
C VAL A 56 8.46 4.61 11.40
N PHE A 57 8.76 3.92 12.51
CA PHE A 57 10.02 4.12 13.22
C PHE A 57 11.24 3.74 12.37
N LEU A 58 11.18 2.62 11.63
CA LEU A 58 12.25 2.22 10.71
C LEU A 58 12.44 3.26 9.59
N LEU A 59 11.34 3.72 8.97
CA LEU A 59 11.38 4.79 7.97
C LEU A 59 12.01 6.06 8.52
N HIS A 60 11.60 6.48 9.72
CA HIS A 60 12.15 7.68 10.35
C HIS A 60 13.65 7.55 10.62
N ARG A 61 14.10 6.39 11.11
CA ARG A 61 15.51 6.11 11.37
C ARG A 61 16.33 6.15 10.08
N ASP A 62 15.82 5.54 9.01
CA ASP A 62 16.51 5.47 7.72
C ASP A 62 16.57 6.86 7.05
N PHE A 63 15.48 7.64 7.12
CA PHE A 63 15.48 9.03 6.67
C PHE A 63 16.50 9.89 7.42
N LYS A 64 16.59 9.74 8.75
CA LYS A 64 17.58 10.46 9.57
C LYS A 64 19.01 10.08 9.20
N LYS A 65 19.26 8.80 8.89
CA LYS A 65 20.56 8.30 8.44
C LYS A 65 20.94 8.93 7.10
N SER A 66 20.04 8.93 6.12
CA SER A 66 20.26 9.55 4.81
C SER A 66 20.50 11.06 4.92
N LYS A 67 19.71 11.77 5.73
CA LYS A 67 19.90 13.22 5.95
C LYS A 67 21.25 13.55 6.58
N LYS A 68 21.72 12.74 7.55
CA LYS A 68 23.03 12.91 8.18
C LYS A 68 24.17 12.68 7.18
N GLN A 69 24.03 11.67 6.31
CA GLN A 69 25.02 11.35 5.27
C GLN A 69 25.06 12.41 4.15
N SER A 70 23.92 12.96 3.74
CA SER A 70 23.86 14.08 2.79
C SER A 70 24.36 15.40 3.39
N ALA A 71 24.22 15.61 4.71
CA ALA A 71 24.78 16.79 5.38
C ALA A 71 26.32 16.71 5.48
N ASP A 72 26.87 15.53 5.73
CA ASP A 72 28.32 15.24 5.75
C ASP A 72 28.93 15.37 4.33
N PHE A 73 28.18 14.97 3.30
CA PHE A 73 28.59 15.12 1.90
C PHE A 73 28.50 16.58 1.40
N LYS A 74 27.49 17.34 1.85
CA LYS A 74 27.34 18.78 1.51
C LYS A 74 28.44 19.67 2.09
N GLU A 75 29.15 19.24 3.13
CA GLU A 75 30.31 19.98 3.66
C GLU A 75 31.57 19.80 2.79
N THR A 76 31.59 18.81 1.90
CA THR A 76 32.74 18.48 1.04
C THR A 76 32.57 18.93 -0.42
N ASP A 77 31.35 19.24 -0.88
CA ASP A 77 31.04 19.39 -2.32
C ASP A 77 30.29 20.70 -2.68
N ILE A 78 30.67 21.83 -2.07
CA ILE A 78 30.06 23.16 -2.31
C ILE A 78 30.39 23.72 -3.73
N LEU A 79 30.90 22.90 -4.66
CA LEU A 79 31.18 23.31 -6.03
C LEU A 79 30.75 22.20 -6.99
N GLU A 80 29.46 22.14 -7.31
CA GLU A 80 28.98 22.31 -8.69
C GLU A 80 27.51 21.87 -8.86
N THR A 81 26.81 22.68 -9.64
CA THR A 81 25.56 22.41 -10.36
C THR A 81 24.24 22.44 -9.59
N LYS A 82 23.62 23.62 -9.60
CA LYS A 82 22.16 23.77 -9.58
C LYS A 82 21.58 23.07 -10.81
N THR A 83 20.58 22.23 -10.63
CA THR A 83 19.64 21.85 -11.70
C THR A 83 18.23 22.28 -11.30
N GLU A 84 17.58 22.86 -12.30
CA GLU A 84 16.31 23.59 -12.30
C GLU A 84 15.09 22.66 -12.30
N ASP A 85 13.96 23.25 -11.90
CA ASP A 85 12.57 22.80 -12.08
C ASP A 85 12.10 21.53 -11.36
N ASP A 86 11.99 21.62 -10.04
CA ASP A 86 10.81 21.08 -9.36
C ASP A 86 9.92 22.28 -9.00
N ASP A 87 8.69 22.32 -9.52
CA ASP A 87 7.61 23.12 -8.92
C ASP A 87 7.38 22.57 -7.50
N GLU A 88 8.26 22.92 -6.56
CA GLU A 88 8.02 22.78 -5.15
C GLU A 88 6.75 23.60 -4.90
N LEU A 89 5.65 22.92 -4.55
CA LEU A 89 4.55 23.55 -3.85
C LEU A 89 5.15 24.12 -2.56
N GLU A 90 5.70 25.34 -2.62
CA GLU A 90 6.16 26.06 -1.46
C GLU A 90 4.95 26.13 -0.53
N LEU A 91 5.02 25.38 0.58
CA LEU A 91 4.03 25.47 1.64
C LEU A 91 4.21 26.84 2.30
N THR A 92 3.68 27.87 1.63
CA THR A 92 3.83 29.29 2.01
C THR A 92 3.17 29.61 3.35
N SER A 93 2.44 28.66 3.96
CA SER A 93 1.84 28.79 5.29
C SER A 93 1.40 27.46 5.88
N GLU A 94 1.81 27.16 7.12
CA GLU A 94 1.35 26.00 7.91
C GLU A 94 -0.19 25.90 7.97
N LYS A 95 -0.87 27.06 8.10
CA LYS A 95 -2.34 27.11 8.12
C LYS A 95 -2.96 26.65 6.80
N LYS A 96 -2.34 27.00 5.67
CA LYS A 96 -2.79 26.54 4.35
C LYS A 96 -2.59 25.04 4.20
N ALA A 97 -1.49 24.49 4.72
CA ALA A 97 -1.24 23.05 4.71
C ALA A 97 -2.33 22.28 5.47
N TRP A 98 -2.65 22.69 6.70
CA TRP A 98 -3.72 22.06 7.49
C TRP A 98 -5.10 22.20 6.83
N MET A 99 -5.38 23.34 6.20
CA MET A 99 -6.62 23.54 5.46
C MET A 99 -6.73 22.62 4.24
N TRP A 100 -5.64 22.42 3.49
CA TRP A 100 -5.60 21.46 2.39
C TRP A 100 -5.80 20.02 2.87
N VAL A 101 -5.13 19.64 3.96
CA VAL A 101 -5.31 18.31 4.58
C VAL A 101 -6.77 18.10 4.98
N ALA A 102 -7.37 19.05 5.70
CA ALA A 102 -8.77 18.96 6.12
C ALA A 102 -9.73 18.90 4.92
N GLY A 103 -9.52 19.74 3.91
CA GLY A 103 -10.32 19.73 2.68
C GLY A 103 -10.23 18.39 1.94
N MET A 104 -9.02 17.85 1.80
CA MET A 104 -8.81 16.53 1.18
C MET A 104 -9.46 15.41 1.99
N MET A 105 -9.38 15.44 3.32
CA MET A 105 -10.05 14.45 4.17
C MET A 105 -11.57 14.43 3.97
N ILE A 106 -12.20 15.61 3.87
CA ILE A 106 -13.65 15.72 3.61
C ILE A 106 -14.00 15.18 2.22
N VAL A 107 -13.25 15.61 1.19
CA VAL A 107 -13.50 15.17 -0.19
C VAL A 107 -13.30 13.67 -0.33
N MET A 108 -12.21 13.13 0.20
CA MET A 108 -11.90 11.70 0.15
C MET A 108 -12.90 10.88 0.97
N GLY A 109 -13.33 11.36 2.13
CA GLY A 109 -14.38 10.71 2.93
C GLY A 109 -15.71 10.64 2.18
N GLY A 110 -16.14 11.75 1.59
CA GLY A 110 -17.38 11.80 0.78
C GLY A 110 -17.29 10.92 -0.48
N ALA A 111 -16.17 11.00 -1.21
CA ALA A 111 -15.94 10.17 -2.39
C ALA A 111 -15.89 8.67 -2.06
N SER A 112 -15.28 8.30 -0.93
CA SER A 112 -15.22 6.91 -0.47
C SER A 112 -16.61 6.38 -0.12
N HIS A 113 -17.44 7.19 0.55
CA HIS A 113 -18.82 6.80 0.87
C HIS A 113 -19.65 6.56 -0.40
N LEU A 114 -19.59 7.51 -1.35
CA LEU A 114 -20.27 7.37 -2.65
C LEU A 114 -19.77 6.17 -3.46
N LEU A 115 -18.45 5.90 -3.42
CA LEU A 115 -17.86 4.73 -4.07
C LEU A 115 -18.44 3.43 -3.49
N VAL A 116 -18.55 3.31 -2.16
CA VAL A 116 -19.11 2.13 -1.51
C VAL A 116 -20.59 1.95 -1.88
N GLU A 117 -21.41 2.99 -1.74
CA GLU A 117 -22.85 2.91 -2.06
C GLU A 117 -23.09 2.55 -3.53
N ALA A 118 -22.39 3.22 -4.45
CA ALA A 118 -22.53 2.93 -5.89
C ALA A 118 -22.03 1.52 -6.23
N SER A 119 -20.95 1.05 -5.61
CA SER A 119 -20.43 -0.30 -5.84
C SER A 119 -21.40 -1.37 -5.34
N LEU A 120 -21.98 -1.20 -4.16
CA LEU A 120 -22.97 -2.15 -3.63
C LEU A 120 -24.25 -2.17 -4.48
N ALA A 121 -24.77 -1.00 -4.86
CA ALA A 121 -25.94 -0.91 -5.75
C ALA A 121 -25.70 -1.59 -7.11
N LEU A 122 -24.50 -1.43 -7.69
CA LEU A 122 -24.12 -2.13 -8.92
C LEU A 122 -24.02 -3.65 -8.71
N GLY A 123 -23.50 -4.10 -7.56
CA GLY A 123 -23.45 -5.51 -7.20
C GLY A 123 -24.84 -6.14 -7.18
N ASP A 124 -25.79 -5.48 -6.49
CA ASP A 124 -27.18 -5.92 -6.39
C ASP A 124 -27.86 -6.00 -7.77
N MET A 125 -27.61 -5.03 -8.65
CA MET A 125 -28.14 -5.04 -10.03
C MET A 125 -27.58 -6.17 -10.89
N LEU A 126 -26.32 -6.57 -10.65
CA LEU A 126 -25.62 -7.60 -11.41
C LEU A 126 -25.71 -8.99 -10.77
N GLY A 127 -26.32 -9.10 -9.59
CA GLY A 127 -26.36 -10.36 -8.81
C GLY A 127 -24.99 -10.79 -8.29
N ILE A 128 -24.08 -9.84 -8.07
CA ILE A 128 -22.73 -10.09 -7.55
C ILE A 128 -22.72 -9.79 -6.06
N GLU A 129 -22.19 -10.71 -5.25
CA GLU A 129 -22.13 -10.55 -3.80
C GLU A 129 -21.35 -9.30 -3.37
N ALA A 130 -21.84 -8.62 -2.33
CA ALA A 130 -21.22 -7.43 -1.74
C ALA A 130 -19.74 -7.66 -1.37
N VAL A 131 -19.40 -8.87 -0.95
CA VAL A 131 -18.02 -9.26 -0.60
C VAL A 131 -17.09 -9.18 -1.81
N ILE A 132 -17.53 -9.68 -2.98
CA ILE A 132 -16.75 -9.60 -4.24
C ILE A 132 -16.64 -8.14 -4.69
N MET A 133 -17.72 -7.35 -4.57
CA MET A 133 -17.68 -5.91 -4.86
C MET A 133 -16.69 -5.17 -3.96
N GLY A 134 -16.61 -5.54 -2.69
CA GLY A 134 -15.60 -5.07 -1.74
C GLY A 134 -14.17 -5.40 -2.18
N PHE A 135 -13.90 -6.67 -2.45
CA PHE A 135 -12.56 -7.15 -2.79
C PHE A 135 -12.04 -6.69 -4.15
N VAL A 136 -12.91 -6.44 -5.12
CA VAL A 136 -12.50 -6.09 -6.49
C VAL A 136 -12.74 -4.62 -6.77
N VAL A 137 -13.98 -4.15 -6.70
CA VAL A 137 -14.35 -2.82 -7.18
C VAL A 137 -13.96 -1.73 -6.20
N ILE A 138 -14.32 -1.90 -4.92
CA ILE A 138 -13.99 -0.92 -3.86
C ILE A 138 -12.47 -0.91 -3.61
N ALA A 139 -11.84 -2.08 -3.53
CA ALA A 139 -10.38 -2.17 -3.39
C ALA A 139 -9.63 -1.53 -4.58
N ALA A 140 -10.06 -1.78 -5.82
CA ALA A 140 -9.47 -1.13 -6.98
C ALA A 140 -9.67 0.39 -6.94
N GLY A 141 -10.89 0.86 -6.64
CA GLY A 141 -11.23 2.28 -6.63
C GLY A 141 -10.43 3.08 -5.60
N THR A 142 -10.23 2.53 -4.39
CA THR A 142 -9.42 3.14 -3.33
C THR A 142 -7.93 3.14 -3.64
N SER A 143 -7.44 2.18 -4.44
CA SER A 143 -6.03 2.07 -4.85
C SER A 143 -5.66 2.93 -6.08
N VAL A 144 -6.64 3.54 -6.76
CA VAL A 144 -6.40 4.38 -7.96
C VAL A 144 -5.46 5.55 -7.68
N PRO A 145 -5.65 6.36 -6.61
CA PRO A 145 -4.79 7.49 -6.31
C PRO A 145 -3.32 7.07 -6.09
N ASP A 146 -3.09 6.02 -5.31
CA ASP A 146 -1.74 5.49 -5.03
C ASP A 146 -1.08 4.91 -6.27
N THR A 147 -1.87 4.23 -7.11
CA THR A 147 -1.40 3.73 -8.41
C THR A 147 -1.00 4.89 -9.30
N ALA A 148 -1.78 5.97 -9.35
CA ALA A 148 -1.48 7.16 -10.15
C ALA A 148 -0.16 7.82 -9.69
N LEU A 149 0.03 8.01 -8.38
CA LEU A 149 1.27 8.54 -7.81
C LEU A 149 2.48 7.67 -8.13
N SER A 150 2.33 6.34 -8.00
CA SER A 150 3.38 5.38 -8.33
C SER A 150 3.75 5.41 -9.83
N VAL A 151 2.75 5.55 -10.71
CA VAL A 151 2.94 5.68 -12.16
C VAL A 151 3.65 6.98 -12.51
N ILE A 152 3.26 8.10 -11.91
CA ILE A 152 3.90 9.41 -12.13
C ILE A 152 5.36 9.36 -11.69
N SER A 153 5.65 8.84 -10.49
CA SER A 153 7.01 8.66 -9.98
C SER A 153 7.85 7.76 -10.89
N ALA A 154 7.29 6.64 -11.35
CA ALA A 154 7.98 5.74 -12.27
C ALA A 154 8.25 6.39 -13.64
N LYS A 155 7.33 7.22 -14.16
CA LYS A 155 7.57 7.96 -15.41
C LYS A 155 8.71 8.98 -15.27
N LYS A 156 8.83 9.61 -14.10
CA LYS A 156 9.89 10.57 -13.77
C LYS A 156 11.25 9.93 -13.46
N GLY A 157 11.35 8.59 -13.45
CA GLY A 157 12.59 7.88 -13.08
C GLY A 157 12.78 7.72 -11.57
N ASN A 158 11.84 8.18 -10.74
CA ASN A 158 11.86 8.07 -9.29
C ASN A 158 11.38 6.68 -8.84
N TYR A 159 12.14 5.63 -9.20
CA TYR A 159 11.73 4.23 -9.02
C TYR A 159 11.64 3.82 -7.55
N ASP A 160 12.57 4.27 -6.72
CA ASP A 160 12.54 4.03 -5.28
C ASP A 160 11.27 4.57 -4.64
N ALA A 161 10.87 5.79 -5.00
CA ALA A 161 9.64 6.41 -4.51
C ALA A 161 8.39 5.67 -5.00
N ALA A 162 8.37 5.28 -6.28
CA ALA A 162 7.26 4.51 -6.84
C ALA A 162 7.06 3.17 -6.12
N VAL A 163 8.16 2.47 -5.80
CA VAL A 163 8.11 1.16 -5.13
C VAL A 163 7.81 1.30 -3.64
N SER A 164 8.40 2.29 -2.97
CA SER A 164 8.09 2.60 -1.57
C SER A 164 6.61 2.96 -1.38
N ASN A 165 5.99 3.63 -2.37
CA ASN A 165 4.56 3.94 -2.33
C ASN A 165 3.72 2.66 -2.38
N VAL A 166 4.00 1.75 -3.33
CA VAL A 166 3.28 0.48 -3.48
C VAL A 166 3.36 -0.40 -2.23
N PHE A 167 4.55 -0.57 -1.66
CA PHE A 167 4.69 -1.36 -0.44
C PHE A 167 4.12 -0.64 0.78
N GLY A 168 4.35 0.68 0.89
CA GLY A 168 3.88 1.50 1.99
C GLY A 168 2.35 1.54 2.08
N SER A 169 1.64 1.69 0.95
CA SER A 169 0.17 1.66 0.91
C SER A 169 -0.37 0.29 1.34
N ASN A 170 0.22 -0.80 0.85
CA ASN A 170 -0.23 -2.14 1.24
C ASN A 170 0.05 -2.46 2.72
N ILE A 171 1.18 -1.99 3.27
CA ILE A 171 1.46 -2.10 4.71
C ILE A 171 0.45 -1.27 5.51
N PHE A 172 0.12 -0.06 5.04
CA PHE A 172 -0.91 0.78 5.65
C PHE A 172 -2.28 0.10 5.64
N ASP A 173 -2.68 -0.50 4.51
CA ASP A 173 -3.97 -1.18 4.40
C ASP A 173 -4.08 -2.37 5.34
N ILE A 174 -3.05 -3.23 5.40
CA ILE A 174 -3.07 -4.38 6.30
C ILE A 174 -3.04 -3.91 7.76
N CYS A 175 -2.20 -2.95 8.11
CA CYS A 175 -2.02 -2.61 9.52
C CYS A 175 -3.05 -1.63 10.07
N ILE A 176 -3.41 -0.60 9.29
CA ILE A 176 -4.29 0.49 9.72
C ILE A 176 -5.72 0.24 9.26
N CYS A 177 -5.93 -0.05 7.98
CA CYS A 177 -7.28 -0.22 7.43
C CYS A 177 -7.99 -1.48 7.95
N LEU A 178 -7.27 -2.50 8.45
CA LEU A 178 -7.89 -3.59 9.22
C LEU A 178 -8.15 -3.21 10.68
N SER A 179 -7.16 -2.61 11.35
CA SER A 179 -7.23 -2.38 12.81
C SER A 179 -8.23 -1.33 13.23
N ILE A 180 -8.31 -0.21 12.50
CA ILE A 180 -9.17 0.91 12.88
C ILE A 180 -10.66 0.52 12.81
N PRO A 181 -11.16 -0.11 11.73
CA PRO A 181 -12.54 -0.58 11.69
C PRO A 181 -12.87 -1.61 12.78
N ILE A 182 -11.96 -2.54 13.09
CA ILE A 182 -12.16 -3.53 14.17
C ILE A 182 -12.29 -2.86 15.53
N LEU A 183 -11.42 -1.91 15.84
CA LEU A 183 -11.48 -1.16 17.10
C LEU A 183 -12.74 -0.31 17.19
N LEU A 184 -13.16 0.30 16.07
CA LEU A 184 -14.38 1.09 16.00
C LEU A 184 -15.61 0.20 16.18
N ALA A 185 -15.68 -0.94 15.49
CA ALA A 185 -16.75 -1.91 15.64
C ALA A 185 -16.85 -2.40 17.08
N LEU A 186 -15.73 -2.81 17.69
CA LEU A 186 -15.66 -3.22 19.09
C LEU A 186 -16.09 -2.11 20.06
N ALA A 187 -15.72 -0.85 19.81
CA ALA A 187 -16.11 0.28 20.65
C ALA A 187 -17.62 0.57 20.58
N ILE A 188 -18.26 0.28 19.44
CA ILE A 188 -19.69 0.51 19.21
C ILE A 188 -20.53 -0.68 19.70
N SER A 189 -20.16 -1.91 19.36
CA SER A 189 -20.93 -3.12 19.66
C SER A 189 -20.57 -3.75 21.01
N GLY A 190 -19.36 -3.53 21.52
CA GLY A 190 -18.81 -4.24 22.68
C GLY A 190 -18.34 -5.67 22.36
N GLU A 191 -18.43 -6.10 21.11
CA GLU A 191 -18.14 -7.47 20.68
C GLU A 191 -17.00 -7.51 19.64
N ALA A 192 -16.30 -8.64 19.59
CA ALA A 192 -15.27 -8.87 18.57
C ALA A 192 -15.90 -8.89 17.16
N THR A 193 -15.15 -8.45 16.16
CA THR A 193 -15.62 -8.46 14.77
C THR A 193 -15.52 -9.87 14.21
N ALA A 194 -16.65 -10.43 13.78
CA ALA A 194 -16.67 -11.71 13.08
C ALA A 194 -15.89 -11.62 11.77
N ILE A 195 -15.01 -12.59 11.53
CA ILE A 195 -14.22 -12.71 10.32
C ILE A 195 -14.86 -13.77 9.45
N GLU A 196 -15.73 -13.32 8.55
CA GLU A 196 -16.29 -14.18 7.51
C GLU A 196 -15.40 -14.06 6.27
N LEU A 197 -14.67 -15.15 5.98
CA LEU A 197 -13.81 -15.25 4.80
C LEU A 197 -14.39 -16.28 3.84
N PRO A 198 -15.42 -15.91 3.05
CA PRO A 198 -16.07 -16.86 2.17
C PRO A 198 -15.12 -17.41 1.08
N GLN A 199 -14.01 -16.71 0.78
CA GLN A 199 -13.06 -17.11 -0.27
C GLN A 199 -11.61 -17.25 0.24
N LEU A 200 -11.32 -18.26 1.06
CA LEU A 200 -9.94 -18.59 1.49
C LEU A 200 -8.94 -18.71 0.32
N GLY A 201 -9.39 -19.17 -0.85
CA GLY A 201 -8.56 -19.25 -2.06
C GLY A 201 -8.02 -17.89 -2.53
N LEU A 202 -8.76 -16.81 -2.32
CA LEU A 202 -8.34 -15.45 -2.65
C LEU A 202 -7.21 -14.97 -1.72
N ILE A 203 -7.30 -15.28 -0.42
CA ILE A 203 -6.25 -14.92 0.54
C ILE A 203 -4.94 -15.63 0.21
N TRP A 204 -5.01 -16.93 -0.09
CA TRP A 204 -3.82 -17.69 -0.50
C TRP A 204 -3.24 -17.19 -1.82
N SER A 205 -4.06 -16.75 -2.77
CA SER A 205 -3.58 -16.17 -4.02
C SER A 205 -2.88 -14.81 -3.81
N LEU A 206 -3.39 -13.97 -2.90
CA LEU A 206 -2.75 -12.71 -2.51
C LEU A 206 -1.43 -12.91 -1.77
N ILE A 207 -1.36 -13.89 -0.85
CA ILE A 207 -0.12 -14.29 -0.19
C ILE A 207 0.89 -14.78 -1.24
N GLY A 208 0.47 -15.68 -2.14
CA GLY A 208 1.32 -16.17 -3.23
C GLY A 208 1.82 -15.06 -4.17
N ALA A 209 0.95 -14.12 -4.52
CA ALA A 209 1.31 -12.95 -5.32
C ALA A 209 2.33 -12.05 -4.60
N THR A 210 2.21 -11.91 -3.27
CA THR A 210 3.17 -11.18 -2.45
C THR A 210 4.55 -11.85 -2.49
N PHE A 211 4.64 -13.17 -2.30
CA PHE A 211 5.91 -13.90 -2.42
C PHE A 211 6.54 -13.75 -3.80
N LEU A 212 5.73 -13.83 -4.86
CA LEU A 212 6.22 -13.67 -6.23
C LEU A 212 6.72 -12.25 -6.48
N ALA A 213 5.99 -11.22 -6.01
CA ALA A 213 6.40 -9.83 -6.10
C ALA A 213 7.74 -9.63 -5.37
N VAL A 214 7.86 -10.13 -4.13
CA VAL A 214 9.09 -10.05 -3.33
C VAL A 214 10.27 -10.63 -4.11
N TYR A 215 10.09 -11.82 -4.68
CA TYR A 215 11.10 -12.51 -5.49
C TYR A 215 11.49 -11.73 -6.75
N PHE A 216 10.54 -11.15 -7.47
CA PHE A 216 10.81 -10.37 -8.68
C PHE A 216 11.56 -9.07 -8.42
N PHE A 217 11.28 -8.40 -7.31
CA PHE A 217 12.01 -7.22 -6.86
C PHE A 217 13.40 -7.56 -6.32
N TRP A 218 13.63 -8.76 -5.77
CA TRP A 218 14.95 -9.18 -5.33
C TRP A 218 15.84 -9.64 -6.49
N SER A 219 15.27 -10.42 -7.41
CA SER A 219 16.02 -11.06 -8.49
C SER A 219 16.67 -10.07 -9.46
N ASN A 220 17.78 -10.48 -10.08
CA ASN A 220 18.49 -9.71 -11.11
C ASN A 220 18.94 -8.31 -10.62
N ASN A 221 19.68 -8.26 -9.50
CA ASN A 221 20.22 -7.04 -8.90
C ASN A 221 19.16 -5.93 -8.72
N TYR A 222 18.04 -6.26 -8.07
CA TYR A 222 16.99 -5.30 -7.73
C TYR A 222 16.37 -4.56 -8.94
N THR A 223 16.38 -5.23 -10.11
CA THR A 223 15.89 -4.65 -11.35
C THR A 223 14.56 -5.29 -11.76
N LEU A 224 13.50 -4.48 -11.85
CA LEU A 224 12.21 -4.86 -12.38
C LEU A 224 12.14 -4.56 -13.88
N THR A 225 12.22 -5.60 -14.70
CA THR A 225 12.10 -5.51 -16.16
C THR A 225 10.64 -5.42 -16.59
N LYS A 226 10.41 -4.95 -17.84
CA LYS A 226 9.06 -4.92 -18.43
C LYS A 226 8.41 -6.31 -18.48
N LEU A 227 9.20 -7.37 -18.69
CA LEU A 227 8.73 -8.75 -18.67
C LEU A 227 8.19 -9.14 -17.28
N LYS A 228 8.98 -8.94 -16.21
CA LYS A 228 8.54 -9.22 -14.84
C LYS A 228 7.29 -8.42 -14.47
N ALA A 229 7.24 -7.15 -14.87
CA ALA A 229 6.05 -6.31 -14.67
C ALA A 229 4.82 -6.82 -15.43
N GLY A 230 5.01 -7.30 -16.67
CA GLY A 230 3.95 -7.93 -17.46
C GLY A 230 3.43 -9.23 -16.83
N MET A 231 4.33 -10.06 -16.28
CA MET A 231 3.96 -11.27 -15.56
C MET A 231 3.14 -10.96 -14.30
N MET A 232 3.51 -9.93 -13.53
CA MET A 232 2.73 -9.49 -12.38
C MET A 232 1.35 -8.97 -12.78
N GLY A 233 1.27 -8.17 -13.86
CA GLY A 233 -0.01 -7.69 -14.38
C GLY A 233 -0.90 -8.84 -14.86
N PHE A 234 -0.33 -9.84 -15.53
CA PHE A 234 -1.06 -11.04 -15.94
C PHE A 234 -1.58 -11.84 -14.73
N LEU A 235 -0.75 -12.04 -13.71
CA LEU A 235 -1.18 -12.71 -12.47
C LEU A 235 -2.32 -11.96 -11.78
N TYR A 236 -2.24 -10.63 -11.71
CA TYR A 236 -3.33 -9.81 -11.16
C TYR A 236 -4.64 -10.01 -11.93
N LEU A 237 -4.59 -10.02 -13.27
CA LEU A 237 -5.77 -10.31 -14.09
C LEU A 237 -6.33 -11.72 -13.85
N LEU A 238 -5.46 -12.73 -13.70
CA LEU A 238 -5.91 -14.08 -13.36
C LEU A 238 -6.60 -14.12 -11.99
N ILE A 239 -6.07 -13.42 -10.98
CA ILE A 239 -6.69 -13.35 -9.65
C ILE A 239 -8.09 -12.73 -9.74
N ILE A 240 -8.25 -11.64 -10.52
CA ILE A 240 -9.57 -11.02 -10.76
C ILE A 240 -10.52 -12.00 -11.45
N LEU A 241 -10.07 -12.68 -12.51
CA LEU A 241 -10.94 -13.62 -13.23
C LEU A 241 -11.38 -14.77 -12.34
N ILE A 242 -10.46 -15.29 -11.52
CA ILE A 242 -10.73 -16.36 -10.56
C ILE A 242 -11.70 -15.87 -9.47
N SER A 243 -11.61 -14.61 -9.01
CA SER A 243 -12.49 -14.10 -7.95
C SER A 243 -13.96 -14.01 -8.35
N PHE A 244 -14.28 -13.90 -9.65
CA PHE A 244 -15.65 -13.94 -10.16
C PHE A 244 -16.17 -15.36 -10.45
N SER A 245 -15.32 -16.38 -10.33
CA SER A 245 -15.67 -17.77 -10.63
C SER A 245 -16.05 -18.59 -9.39
N PHE A 246 -15.87 -18.01 -8.20
CA PHE A 246 -16.30 -18.55 -6.91
C PHE A 246 -17.67 -17.99 -6.54
#